data_AF-A0A416DWS2-F1
#
_entry.id   AF-A0A416DWS2-F1
#
_cell.length_a   1.000
_cell.length_b   1.000
_cell.length_c   1.000
_cell.angle_alpha   90.00
_cell.angle_beta   90.00
_cell.angle_gamma   90.00
#
_symmetry.space_group_name_H-M   'P 1'
#
loop_
_entity.id
_entity.type
_entity.pdbx_description
1 polymer ?
#
loop_
_entity_poly.entity_id
_entity_poly.type
_entity_poly.pdbx_seq_one_letter_code
_entity_poly.pdbx_strand_id
1 'polypeptide(L)'
;MKISSYMNNMNPIIEKNDAKVQKENKQANEKHTMEQSVKLSISNEGLEYYRNRIQQSGQEKYDDVVQRKELLESKKISDIDYSYEIQKKAAQQNQNVDTGKSALNITDKANNYVKAYAELYDEIVKGYENGTREIYVADENGPRKLTRDEELSNLDVAYKKTVDDFVTMETTNQHARGIIGEEMNKISKITSRSALASDYIGEQKTKGKDEIPENLTEKMYGAITSFKEKYTMIHHNQNQLSQLLMSVKI
;
A
#
# COMPACT_ATOMS: atom_id res chain seq x y z
N MET A 1 21.80 4.72 47.11
CA MET A 1 23.12 4.12 46.87
C MET A 1 22.95 2.93 45.94
N LYS A 2 23.71 2.95 44.83
CA LYS A 2 24.00 1.87 43.86
C LYS A 2 22.87 1.35 42.94
N ILE A 3 22.75 2.08 41.83
CA ILE A 3 22.51 1.58 40.48
C ILE A 3 23.61 0.54 40.15
N SER A 4 23.23 -0.63 39.63
CA SER A 4 24.16 -1.64 39.11
C SER A 4 24.03 -1.69 37.60
N SER A 5 24.99 -1.07 36.92
CA SER A 5 25.25 -1.21 35.49
C SER A 5 25.85 -2.59 35.20
N TYR A 6 25.21 -3.36 34.31
CA TYR A 6 25.87 -4.46 33.62
C TYR A 6 26.37 -3.95 32.27
N MET A 7 27.69 -3.79 32.18
CA MET A 7 28.45 -3.54 30.97
C MET A 7 29.54 -4.59 30.85
N ASN A 8 29.75 -5.02 29.59
CA ASN A 8 30.89 -5.78 29.04
C ASN A 8 30.82 -7.31 29.29
N ASN A 9 31.19 -8.19 28.37
CA ASN A 9 31.91 -8.09 27.10
C ASN A 9 31.82 -9.48 26.43
N MET A 10 31.74 -9.59 25.10
CA MET A 10 32.63 -10.48 24.31
C MET A 10 32.32 -10.48 22.80
N ASN A 11 33.14 -9.70 22.09
CA ASN A 11 33.85 -9.96 20.82
C ASN A 11 33.23 -10.84 19.71
N PRO A 12 33.12 -10.31 18.47
CA PRO A 12 33.06 -11.12 17.27
C PRO A 12 34.46 -11.61 16.83
N ILE A 13 34.48 -12.87 16.43
CA ILE A 13 35.63 -13.65 15.97
C ILE A 13 36.16 -13.08 14.65
N ILE A 14 37.38 -12.55 14.65
CA ILE A 14 38.20 -12.36 13.44
C ILE A 14 39.49 -13.15 13.67
N GLU A 15 39.57 -14.29 13.00
CA GLU A 15 40.70 -15.21 13.00
C GLU A 15 41.89 -14.56 12.27
N LYS A 16 43.02 -14.48 12.97
CA LYS A 16 44.31 -14.00 12.45
C LYS A 16 45.18 -15.21 12.09
N ASN A 17 45.48 -15.36 10.81
CA ASN A 17 46.72 -15.93 10.28
C ASN A 17 47.30 -14.78 9.42
N ASP A 18 48.53 -14.29 9.57
CA ASP A 18 49.77 -15.04 9.52
C ASP A 18 50.89 -14.27 10.24
N ALA A 19 51.70 -15.01 11.00
CA ALA A 19 53.01 -14.58 11.47
C ALA A 19 54.10 -15.42 10.76
N LYS A 20 55.26 -14.79 10.54
CA LYS A 20 56.45 -15.23 9.77
C LYS A 20 56.28 -14.98 8.27
N VAL A 21 57.15 -14.22 7.61
CA VAL A 21 58.60 -14.45 7.53
C VAL A 21 59.32 -13.13 7.30
N GLN A 22 60.28 -12.80 8.16
CA GLN A 22 61.34 -11.84 7.85
C GLN A 22 62.48 -12.56 7.13
N LYS A 23 62.96 -11.92 6.04
CA LYS A 23 64.30 -12.00 5.42
C LYS A 23 64.84 -13.37 5.01
N GLU A 24 65.04 -13.54 3.70
CA GLU A 24 66.38 -13.82 3.16
C GLU A 24 66.50 -13.44 1.67
N ASN A 25 67.63 -12.81 1.35
CA ASN A 25 68.05 -12.36 0.02
C ASN A 25 68.49 -13.53 -0.87
N LYS A 26 68.20 -13.48 -2.19
CA LYS A 26 69.19 -13.38 -3.28
C LYS A 26 68.58 -13.64 -4.68
N GLN A 27 68.56 -12.56 -5.46
CA GLN A 27 69.04 -12.45 -6.86
C GLN A 27 68.56 -13.48 -7.91
N ALA A 28 67.60 -13.06 -8.75
CA ALA A 28 67.54 -13.44 -10.15
C ALA A 28 66.95 -12.27 -10.97
N ASN A 29 67.54 -12.06 -12.14
CA ASN A 29 67.44 -10.89 -12.98
C ASN A 29 66.24 -11.03 -13.93
N GLU A 30 65.19 -10.24 -13.77
CA GLU A 30 64.11 -10.12 -14.77
C GLU A 30 63.85 -8.64 -15.10
N LYS A 31 63.99 -8.33 -16.40
CA LYS A 31 63.85 -6.98 -16.96
C LYS A 31 62.42 -6.46 -16.76
N HIS A 32 62.23 -5.49 -15.85
CA HIS A 32 61.06 -4.62 -15.89
C HIS A 32 61.36 -3.38 -16.73
N THR A 33 60.67 -3.28 -17.86
CA THR A 33 60.50 -2.04 -18.63
C THR A 33 60.05 -0.94 -17.68
N MET A 34 60.78 0.18 -17.60
CA MET A 34 60.33 1.37 -16.87
C MET A 34 59.05 1.89 -17.54
N GLU A 35 57.87 1.55 -17.01
CA GLU A 35 56.67 2.33 -17.31
C GLU A 35 56.87 3.72 -16.72
N GLN A 36 57.13 4.69 -17.60
CA GLN A 36 57.13 6.10 -17.24
C GLN A 36 55.74 6.46 -16.72
N SER A 37 55.62 6.71 -15.41
CA SER A 37 54.36 7.16 -14.83
C SER A 37 53.98 8.52 -15.42
N VAL A 38 52.90 8.57 -16.19
CA VAL A 38 52.37 9.82 -16.75
C VAL A 38 51.70 10.61 -15.62
N LYS A 39 52.31 11.74 -15.24
CA LYS A 39 51.73 12.65 -14.25
C LYS A 39 50.69 13.53 -14.91
N LEU A 40 49.41 13.21 -14.68
CA LEU A 40 48.30 14.05 -15.11
C LEU A 40 48.10 15.19 -14.10
N SER A 41 47.99 16.42 -14.59
CA SER A 41 47.64 17.60 -13.81
C SER A 41 46.39 18.26 -14.40
N ILE A 42 45.45 18.62 -13.54
CA ILE A 42 44.26 19.38 -13.95
C ILE A 42 44.68 20.84 -14.13
N SER A 43 44.24 21.49 -15.20
CA SER A 43 44.52 22.91 -15.44
C SER A 43 43.82 23.78 -14.38
N ASN A 44 44.39 24.95 -14.09
CA ASN A 44 43.77 25.90 -13.17
C ASN A 44 42.37 26.31 -13.63
N GLU A 45 42.16 26.44 -14.94
CA GLU A 45 40.85 26.72 -15.53
C GLU A 45 39.86 25.56 -15.30
N GLY A 46 40.32 24.30 -15.40
CA GLY A 46 39.52 23.13 -15.08
C GLY A 46 39.15 23.05 -13.59
N LEU A 47 40.07 23.44 -12.70
CA LEU A 47 39.79 23.53 -11.25
C LEU A 47 38.80 24.65 -10.93
N GLU A 48 38.94 25.82 -11.55
CA GLU A 48 38.01 26.94 -11.38
C GLU A 48 36.62 26.63 -11.95
N TYR A 49 36.54 25.94 -13.08
CA TYR A 49 35.27 25.43 -13.62
C TYR A 49 34.59 24.48 -12.62
N TYR A 50 35.36 23.57 -12.01
CA TYR A 50 34.82 22.65 -11.01
C TYR A 50 34.36 23.37 -9.74
N ARG A 51 35.13 24.37 -9.27
CA ARG A 51 34.76 25.22 -8.11
C ARG A 51 33.49 26.02 -8.38
N ASN A 52 33.41 26.68 -9.53
CA ASN A 52 32.23 27.46 -9.91
C ASN A 52 31.00 26.57 -10.10
N ARG A 53 31.14 25.35 -10.62
CA ARG A 53 30.03 24.40 -10.74
C ARG A 53 29.47 23.99 -9.37
N ILE A 54 30.34 23.74 -8.39
CA ILE A 54 29.93 23.40 -7.02
C ILE A 54 29.30 24.61 -6.29
N GLN A 55 29.79 25.82 -6.56
CA GLN A 55 29.24 27.05 -5.99
C GLN A 55 27.90 27.46 -6.63
N GLN A 56 27.73 27.26 -7.95
CA GLN A 56 26.49 27.54 -8.69
C GLN A 56 25.40 26.50 -8.43
N SER A 57 25.76 25.25 -8.15
CA SER A 57 24.79 24.19 -7.81
C SER A 57 24.24 24.30 -6.38
N GLY A 58 24.51 25.42 -5.67
CA GLY A 58 24.06 25.67 -4.30
C GLY A 58 24.33 24.49 -3.39
N GLN A 59 25.52 24.39 -2.79
CA GLN A 59 25.76 23.37 -1.77
C GLN A 59 24.65 23.48 -0.70
N GLU A 60 23.75 22.49 -0.66
CA GLU A 60 22.83 22.35 0.45
C GLU A 60 23.69 22.28 1.72
N LYS A 61 23.42 23.18 2.66
CA LYS A 61 24.16 23.15 3.92
C LYS A 61 23.86 21.83 4.61
N TYR A 62 24.86 21.28 5.29
CA TYR A 62 24.70 20.07 6.09
C TYR A 62 23.50 20.19 7.05
N ASP A 63 23.29 21.38 7.63
CA ASP A 63 22.12 21.67 8.47
C ASP A 63 20.79 21.63 7.72
N ASP A 64 20.74 22.04 6.44
CA ASP A 64 19.53 21.93 5.62
C ASP A 64 19.24 20.48 5.24
N VAL A 65 20.29 19.69 4.98
CA VAL A 65 20.17 18.24 4.70
C VAL A 65 19.74 17.50 5.96
N VAL A 66 20.31 17.82 7.12
CA VAL A 66 19.96 17.23 8.41
C VAL A 66 18.58 17.67 8.85
N GLN A 67 18.19 18.94 8.71
CA GLN A 67 16.81 19.37 8.95
C GLN A 67 15.83 18.67 8.01
N ARG A 68 16.18 18.45 6.74
CA ARG A 68 15.33 17.69 5.81
C ARG A 68 15.25 16.23 6.22
N LYS A 69 16.35 15.63 6.70
CA LYS A 69 16.40 14.25 7.20
C LYS A 69 15.65 14.07 8.52
N GLU A 70 15.74 15.02 9.44
CA GLU A 70 14.95 15.08 10.66
C GLU A 70 13.49 15.40 10.35
N LEU A 71 13.19 16.24 9.36
CA LEU A 71 11.85 16.43 8.82
C LEU A 71 11.34 15.17 8.13
N LEU A 72 12.19 14.31 7.59
CA LEU A 72 11.81 13.02 7.00
C LEU A 72 11.60 11.93 8.04
N GLU A 73 12.39 11.96 9.10
CA GLU A 73 12.26 11.08 10.26
C GLU A 73 11.10 11.52 11.18
N SER A 74 10.74 12.81 11.18
CA SER A 74 9.64 13.39 11.99
C SER A 74 8.35 13.66 11.20
N LYS A 75 8.41 13.96 9.90
CA LYS A 75 7.23 13.95 9.01
C LYS A 75 7.05 12.54 8.50
N LYS A 76 5.92 11.97 8.88
CA LYS A 76 5.32 10.79 8.28
C LYS A 76 5.32 10.93 6.74
N ILE A 77 6.37 10.50 6.04
CA ILE A 77 6.22 10.07 4.65
C ILE A 77 5.24 8.92 4.75
N SER A 78 4.03 9.08 4.22
CA SER A 78 3.02 8.06 4.39
C SER A 78 2.88 7.27 3.09
N ASP A 79 3.28 6.00 3.14
CA ASP A 79 2.84 4.98 2.19
C ASP A 79 1.41 4.56 2.55
N ILE A 80 0.43 5.46 2.35
CA ILE A 80 -0.97 5.08 2.54
C ILE A 80 -1.39 4.23 1.34
N ASP A 81 -1.50 2.93 1.57
CA ASP A 81 -2.16 2.02 0.65
C ASP A 81 -3.69 2.15 0.80
N TYR A 82 -4.30 2.99 -0.03
CA TYR A 82 -5.75 3.15 -0.04
C TYR A 82 -6.49 1.87 -0.42
N SER A 83 -5.89 0.95 -1.18
CA SER A 83 -6.53 -0.33 -1.51
C SER A 83 -6.74 -1.14 -0.23
N TYR A 84 -5.71 -1.17 0.62
CA TYR A 84 -5.78 -1.80 1.94
C TYR A 84 -6.78 -1.10 2.86
N GLU A 85 -6.75 0.23 2.96
CA GLU A 85 -7.67 0.96 3.84
C GLU A 85 -9.15 0.83 3.41
N ILE A 86 -9.42 0.81 2.10
CA ILE A 86 -10.76 0.54 1.56
C ILE A 86 -11.22 -0.86 1.98
N GLN A 87 -10.42 -1.89 1.74
CA GLN A 87 -10.77 -3.27 2.07
C GLN A 87 -10.99 -3.46 3.57
N LYS A 88 -10.11 -2.88 4.38
CA LYS A 88 -10.18 -2.90 5.85
C LYS A 88 -11.47 -2.25 6.35
N LYS A 89 -11.80 -1.03 5.88
CA LYS A 89 -13.06 -0.36 6.27
C LYS A 89 -14.28 -1.15 5.78
N ALA A 90 -14.29 -1.64 4.55
CA ALA A 90 -15.38 -2.48 4.03
C ALA A 90 -15.57 -3.76 4.86
N ALA A 91 -14.49 -4.40 5.30
CA ALA A 91 -14.53 -5.58 6.16
C ALA A 91 -15.04 -5.29 7.58
N GLN A 92 -14.71 -4.12 8.14
CA GLN A 92 -15.24 -3.68 9.44
C GLN A 92 -16.76 -3.51 9.41
N GLN A 93 -17.34 -3.10 8.27
CA GLN A 93 -18.79 -3.03 8.11
C GLN A 93 -19.45 -4.43 8.17
N ASN A 94 -18.72 -5.49 7.82
CA ASN A 94 -19.23 -6.86 7.88
C ASN A 94 -19.34 -7.38 9.33
N GLN A 95 -18.56 -6.84 10.27
CA GLN A 95 -18.57 -7.26 11.69
C GLN A 95 -19.72 -6.67 12.50
N ASN A 96 -20.35 -5.59 12.02
CA ASN A 96 -21.48 -4.93 12.68
C ASN A 96 -22.85 -5.52 12.30
N VAL A 97 -22.87 -6.62 11.53
CA VAL A 97 -24.09 -7.35 11.20
C VAL A 97 -24.38 -8.32 12.35
N ASP A 98 -25.10 -7.82 13.35
CA ASP A 98 -25.60 -8.64 14.44
C ASP A 98 -26.48 -9.78 13.89
N THR A 99 -26.44 -10.95 14.57
CA THR A 99 -27.41 -12.06 14.48
C THR A 99 -27.51 -12.89 13.19
N GLY A 100 -27.03 -14.15 13.24
CA GLY A 100 -27.65 -15.32 12.57
C GLY A 100 -27.79 -15.34 11.03
N LYS A 101 -27.32 -14.33 10.29
CA LYS A 101 -27.40 -14.27 8.83
C LYS A 101 -26.29 -15.06 8.15
N SER A 102 -26.68 -15.77 7.10
CA SER A 102 -25.79 -16.28 6.04
C SER A 102 -24.83 -15.18 5.56
N ALA A 103 -23.66 -15.59 5.05
CA ALA A 103 -22.67 -14.68 4.46
C ALA A 103 -23.32 -13.56 3.62
N LEU A 104 -22.79 -12.34 3.71
CA LEU A 104 -23.29 -11.19 2.96
C LEU A 104 -23.37 -11.48 1.46
N ASN A 105 -24.47 -11.06 0.84
CA ASN A 105 -24.63 -11.14 -0.61
C ASN A 105 -23.67 -10.16 -1.31
N ILE A 106 -23.49 -10.36 -2.62
CA ILE A 106 -22.52 -9.60 -3.43
C ILE A 106 -22.87 -8.10 -3.45
N THR A 107 -24.16 -7.76 -3.52
CA THR A 107 -24.63 -6.36 -3.51
C THR A 107 -24.34 -5.66 -2.19
N ASP A 108 -24.54 -6.33 -1.05
CA ASP A 108 -24.24 -5.79 0.27
C ASP A 108 -22.73 -5.55 0.43
N LYS A 109 -21.90 -6.49 -0.04
CA LYS A 109 -20.44 -6.30 -0.09
C LYS A 109 -20.06 -5.11 -0.98
N ALA A 110 -20.64 -4.99 -2.17
CA ALA A 110 -20.40 -3.85 -3.07
C ALA A 110 -20.77 -2.52 -2.41
N ASN A 111 -21.93 -2.47 -1.73
CA ASN A 111 -22.35 -1.31 -0.96
C ASN A 111 -21.38 -0.97 0.19
N ASN A 112 -20.77 -1.97 0.83
CA ASN A 112 -19.74 -1.74 1.85
C ASN A 112 -18.46 -1.11 1.27
N TYR A 113 -18.06 -1.47 0.06
CA TYR A 113 -16.95 -0.81 -0.63
C TYR A 113 -17.27 0.66 -0.98
N VAL A 114 -18.47 0.95 -1.50
CA VAL A 114 -18.92 2.33 -1.77
C VAL A 114 -18.90 3.15 -0.47
N LYS A 115 -19.39 2.58 0.62
CA LYS A 115 -19.37 3.21 1.94
C LYS A 115 -17.95 3.48 2.43
N ALA A 116 -17.05 2.51 2.33
CA ALA A 116 -15.65 2.66 2.74
C ALA A 116 -14.95 3.80 1.97
N TYR A 117 -15.18 3.89 0.66
CA TYR A 117 -14.68 4.99 -0.15
C TYR A 117 -15.20 6.35 0.33
N ALA A 118 -16.51 6.47 0.53
CA ALA A 118 -17.13 7.72 0.97
C ALA A 118 -16.64 8.20 2.35
N GLU A 119 -16.44 7.27 3.29
CA GLU A 119 -15.89 7.58 4.61
C GLU A 119 -14.43 8.05 4.52
N LEU A 120 -13.61 7.43 3.67
CA LEU A 120 -12.24 7.87 3.41
C LEU A 120 -12.21 9.24 2.72
N TYR A 121 -13.07 9.45 1.73
CA TYR A 121 -13.19 10.72 1.03
C TYR A 121 -13.53 11.86 2.01
N ASP A 122 -14.54 11.66 2.86
CA ASP A 122 -14.94 12.63 3.88
C ASP A 122 -13.82 12.90 4.90
N GLU A 123 -13.12 11.86 5.34
CA GLU A 123 -11.98 11.96 6.26
C GLU A 123 -10.84 12.80 5.67
N ILE A 124 -10.50 12.57 4.39
CA ILE A 124 -9.48 13.32 3.67
C ILE A 124 -9.91 14.78 3.53
N VAL A 125 -11.10 15.05 3.00
CA VAL A 125 -11.58 16.42 2.77
C VAL A 125 -11.59 17.21 4.07
N LYS A 126 -12.24 16.69 5.12
CA LYS A 126 -12.30 17.36 6.44
C LYS A 126 -10.93 17.56 7.05
N GLY A 127 -10.04 16.57 6.92
CA GLY A 127 -8.69 16.65 7.43
C GLY A 127 -7.86 17.76 6.78
N TYR A 128 -8.03 18.01 5.48
CA TYR A 128 -7.40 19.16 4.84
C TYR A 128 -8.07 20.49 5.23
N GLU A 129 -9.41 20.52 5.33
CA GLU A 129 -10.16 21.72 5.70
C GLU A 129 -9.86 22.21 7.12
N ASN A 130 -9.72 21.29 8.08
CA ASN A 130 -9.40 21.62 9.48
C ASN A 130 -7.88 21.67 9.76
N GLY A 131 -7.05 21.39 8.75
CA GLY A 131 -5.59 21.40 8.85
C GLY A 131 -4.97 20.24 9.63
N THR A 132 -5.72 19.20 10.00
CA THR A 132 -5.19 18.03 10.73
C THR A 132 -4.58 16.97 9.81
N ARG A 133 -4.83 17.06 8.49
CA ARG A 133 -4.23 16.18 7.48
C ARG A 133 -2.96 16.82 6.94
N GLU A 134 -1.85 16.11 7.15
CA GLU A 134 -0.56 16.48 6.59
C GLU A 134 0.21 15.23 6.20
N ILE A 135 0.23 14.96 4.88
CA ILE A 135 0.90 13.81 4.29
C ILE A 135 2.03 14.31 3.40
N TYR A 136 3.16 13.61 3.47
CA TYR A 136 4.34 13.90 2.66
C TYR A 136 4.63 12.71 1.74
N VAL A 137 5.06 13.03 0.52
CA VAL A 137 5.55 12.06 -0.46
C VAL A 137 6.98 12.42 -0.83
N ALA A 138 7.80 11.40 -1.09
CA ALA A 138 9.14 11.58 -1.60
C ALA A 138 9.06 11.95 -3.10
N ASP A 139 9.63 13.09 -3.48
CA ASP A 139 9.82 13.50 -4.86
C ASP A 139 11.31 13.68 -5.19
N GLU A 140 11.62 13.92 -6.47
CA GLU A 140 12.99 14.07 -6.97
C GLU A 140 13.75 15.26 -6.35
N ASN A 141 13.03 16.26 -5.85
CA ASN A 141 13.55 17.47 -5.20
C ASN A 141 13.48 17.39 -3.65
N GLY A 142 12.99 16.27 -3.11
CA GLY A 142 12.84 16.02 -1.69
C GLY A 142 11.40 15.75 -1.26
N PRO A 143 11.09 15.83 0.02
CA PRO A 143 9.76 15.51 0.53
C PRO A 143 8.84 16.70 0.32
N ARG A 144 7.77 16.53 -0.43
CA ARG A 144 6.73 17.55 -0.58
C ARG A 144 5.43 17.14 0.08
N LYS A 145 4.65 18.13 0.46
CA LYS A 145 3.30 17.92 0.99
C LYS A 145 2.40 17.46 -0.16
N LEU A 146 1.65 16.39 0.09
CA LEU A 146 0.61 15.93 -0.82
C LEU A 146 -0.55 16.92 -0.78
N THR A 147 -1.09 17.27 -1.93
CA THR A 147 -2.29 18.11 -1.99
C THR A 147 -3.54 17.26 -1.79
N ARG A 148 -4.62 17.88 -1.34
CA ARG A 148 -5.93 17.20 -1.19
C ARG A 148 -6.34 16.50 -2.47
N ASP A 149 -6.23 17.17 -3.61
CA ASP A 149 -6.73 16.66 -4.88
C ASP A 149 -5.86 15.48 -5.38
N GLU A 150 -4.54 15.50 -5.12
CA GLU A 150 -3.67 14.35 -5.40
C GLU A 150 -4.00 13.15 -4.51
N GLU A 151 -4.24 13.37 -3.22
CA GLU A 151 -4.61 12.30 -2.29
C GLU A 151 -5.97 11.67 -2.67
N LEU A 152 -6.94 12.49 -3.05
CA LEU A 152 -8.23 12.03 -3.54
C LEU A 152 -8.10 11.29 -4.88
N SER A 153 -7.20 11.71 -5.77
CA SER A 153 -6.90 10.98 -7.01
C SER A 153 -6.29 9.60 -6.71
N ASN A 154 -5.42 9.49 -5.71
CA ASN A 154 -4.85 8.21 -5.28
C ASN A 154 -5.94 7.29 -4.71
N LEU A 155 -6.87 7.83 -3.92
CA LEU A 155 -8.04 7.10 -3.43
C LEU A 155 -8.92 6.60 -4.60
N ASP A 156 -9.17 7.43 -5.61
CA ASP A 156 -9.96 7.06 -6.80
C ASP A 156 -9.33 5.91 -7.58
N VAL A 157 -8.01 5.97 -7.80
CA VAL A 157 -7.26 4.91 -8.49
C VAL A 157 -7.30 3.60 -7.70
N ALA A 158 -7.06 3.67 -6.39
CA ALA A 158 -7.10 2.51 -5.51
C ALA A 158 -8.50 1.87 -5.44
N TYR A 159 -9.55 2.69 -5.43
CA TYR A 159 -10.93 2.22 -5.44
C TYR A 159 -11.24 1.45 -6.72
N LYS A 160 -10.93 2.02 -7.89
CA LYS A 160 -11.16 1.35 -9.18
C LYS A 160 -10.50 -0.02 -9.22
N LYS A 161 -9.21 -0.06 -8.88
CA LYS A 161 -8.46 -1.33 -8.80
C LYS A 161 -9.13 -2.33 -7.84
N THR A 162 -9.52 -1.89 -6.65
CA THR A 162 -10.16 -2.75 -5.65
C THR A 162 -11.51 -3.29 -6.12
N VAL A 163 -12.30 -2.48 -6.84
CA VAL A 163 -13.57 -2.91 -7.43
C VAL A 163 -13.35 -3.93 -8.53
N ASP A 164 -12.42 -3.67 -9.46
CA ASP A 164 -12.11 -4.60 -10.55
C ASP A 164 -11.62 -5.95 -9.99
N ASP A 165 -10.73 -5.92 -8.99
CA ASP A 165 -10.23 -7.12 -8.30
C ASP A 165 -11.39 -7.86 -7.59
N PHE A 166 -12.28 -7.14 -6.90
CA PHE A 166 -13.46 -7.70 -6.22
C PHE A 166 -14.42 -8.39 -7.19
N VAL A 167 -14.80 -7.73 -8.28
CA VAL A 167 -15.74 -8.28 -9.27
C VAL A 167 -15.13 -9.50 -9.97
N THR A 168 -13.83 -9.44 -10.32
CA THR A 168 -13.10 -10.59 -10.90
C THR A 168 -13.09 -11.79 -9.94
N MET A 169 -12.82 -11.53 -8.66
CA MET A 169 -12.82 -12.57 -7.63
C MET A 169 -14.21 -13.18 -7.44
N GLU A 170 -15.26 -12.36 -7.31
CA GLU A 170 -16.63 -12.87 -7.18
C GLU A 170 -17.08 -13.63 -8.45
N THR A 171 -16.63 -13.22 -9.65
CA THR A 171 -16.92 -13.94 -10.91
C THR A 171 -16.31 -15.33 -10.89
N THR A 172 -15.05 -15.42 -10.46
CA THR A 172 -14.36 -16.70 -10.30
C THR A 172 -15.04 -17.57 -9.24
N ASN A 173 -15.46 -16.97 -8.12
CA ASN A 173 -16.18 -17.67 -7.06
C ASN A 173 -17.55 -18.18 -7.53
N GLN A 174 -18.30 -17.37 -8.29
CA GLN A 174 -19.59 -17.76 -8.85
C GLN A 174 -19.42 -18.94 -9.83
N HIS A 175 -18.42 -18.89 -10.70
CA HIS A 175 -18.10 -19.99 -11.60
C HIS A 175 -17.73 -21.28 -10.85
N ALA A 176 -16.88 -21.18 -9.81
CA ALA A 176 -16.52 -22.31 -8.97
C ALA A 176 -17.73 -22.92 -8.24
N ARG A 177 -18.63 -22.08 -7.71
CA ARG A 177 -19.89 -22.52 -7.10
C ARG A 177 -20.80 -23.23 -8.12
N GLY A 178 -20.84 -22.76 -9.36
CA GLY A 178 -21.54 -23.42 -10.46
C GLY A 178 -21.06 -24.86 -10.68
N ILE A 179 -19.75 -25.05 -10.87
CA ILE A 179 -19.15 -26.39 -11.06
C ILE A 179 -19.45 -27.31 -9.86
N ILE A 180 -19.22 -26.82 -8.63
CA ILE A 180 -19.48 -27.60 -7.43
C ILE A 180 -20.96 -27.98 -7.34
N GLY A 181 -21.87 -27.06 -7.66
CA GLY A 181 -23.31 -27.30 -7.66
C GLY A 181 -23.73 -28.37 -8.67
N GLU A 182 -23.16 -28.35 -9.89
CA GLU A 182 -23.40 -29.36 -10.91
C GLU A 182 -22.91 -30.75 -10.48
N GLU A 183 -21.69 -30.85 -9.97
CA GLU A 183 -21.11 -32.11 -9.49
C GLU A 183 -21.89 -32.68 -8.29
N MET A 184 -22.28 -31.82 -7.34
CA MET A 184 -23.13 -32.22 -6.21
C MET A 184 -24.50 -32.74 -6.66
N ASN A 185 -25.09 -32.15 -7.71
CA ASN A 185 -26.35 -32.63 -8.28
C ASN A 185 -26.21 -34.01 -8.96
N LYS A 186 -25.05 -34.33 -9.52
CA LYS A 186 -24.75 -35.68 -10.03
C LYS A 186 -24.64 -36.68 -8.88
N ILE A 187 -23.91 -36.33 -7.82
CA ILE A 187 -23.76 -37.16 -6.61
C ILE A 187 -25.11 -37.43 -5.95
N SER A 188 -25.98 -36.42 -5.81
CA SER A 188 -27.29 -36.58 -5.16
C SER A 188 -28.19 -37.61 -5.84
N LYS A 189 -28.06 -37.78 -7.17
CA LYS A 189 -28.82 -38.79 -7.94
C LYS A 189 -28.33 -40.21 -7.67
N ILE A 190 -27.08 -40.37 -7.25
CA ILE A 190 -26.48 -41.67 -6.91
C ILE A 190 -26.69 -41.99 -5.42
N THR A 191 -26.62 -40.97 -4.56
CA THR A 191 -26.67 -41.11 -3.11
C THR A 191 -27.99 -40.60 -2.54
N SER A 192 -29.09 -41.35 -2.73
CA SER A 192 -30.41 -41.01 -2.17
C SER A 192 -30.58 -41.38 -0.69
N ARG A 193 -29.51 -41.76 0.04
CA ARG A 193 -29.62 -42.57 1.27
C ARG A 193 -29.15 -41.93 2.59
N SER A 194 -28.80 -40.65 2.64
CA SER A 194 -28.70 -39.98 3.95
C SER A 194 -29.35 -38.60 3.93
N ALA A 195 -30.23 -38.35 4.91
CA ALA A 195 -30.86 -37.06 5.14
C ALA A 195 -29.80 -35.95 5.28
N LEU A 196 -28.65 -36.27 5.90
CA LEU A 196 -27.49 -35.38 6.03
C LEU A 196 -26.90 -34.94 4.69
N ALA A 197 -26.82 -35.82 3.69
CA ALA A 197 -26.36 -35.45 2.36
C ALA A 197 -27.39 -34.55 1.66
N SER A 198 -28.69 -34.84 1.81
CA SER A 198 -29.77 -34.01 1.25
C SER A 198 -29.81 -32.60 1.87
N ASP A 199 -29.63 -32.49 3.18
CA ASP A 199 -29.60 -31.20 3.90
C ASP A 199 -28.35 -30.40 3.54
N TYR A 200 -27.18 -31.04 3.50
CA TYR A 200 -25.94 -30.42 3.03
C TYR A 200 -26.06 -29.94 1.57
N ILE A 201 -26.65 -30.76 0.68
CA ILE A 201 -26.89 -30.39 -0.71
C ILE A 201 -27.89 -29.23 -0.82
N GLY A 202 -28.94 -29.23 0.00
CA GLY A 202 -29.92 -28.13 0.08
C GLY A 202 -29.26 -26.82 0.50
N GLU A 203 -28.38 -26.88 1.50
CA GLU A 203 -27.65 -25.72 2.01
C GLU A 203 -26.57 -25.20 1.03
N GLN A 204 -25.89 -26.09 0.29
CA GLN A 204 -24.95 -25.69 -0.77
C GLN A 204 -25.70 -25.10 -1.99
N LYS A 205 -26.91 -25.58 -2.29
CA LYS A 205 -27.79 -25.01 -3.33
C LYS A 205 -28.29 -23.60 -2.99
N THR A 206 -28.34 -23.23 -1.71
CA THR A 206 -28.69 -21.86 -1.28
C THR A 206 -27.43 -21.00 -1.11
N LYS A 207 -26.29 -21.57 -0.70
CA LYS A 207 -24.96 -20.94 -0.67
C LYS A 207 -24.36 -20.84 -2.09
N GLY A 208 -24.97 -20.02 -2.94
CA GLY A 208 -24.47 -19.81 -4.31
C GLY A 208 -25.44 -19.20 -5.31
N LYS A 209 -26.61 -18.74 -4.85
CA LYS A 209 -27.58 -18.02 -5.69
C LYS A 209 -27.33 -16.52 -5.80
N ASP A 210 -26.33 -15.99 -5.09
CA ASP A 210 -25.93 -14.61 -5.28
C ASP A 210 -25.19 -14.53 -6.62
N GLU A 211 -25.97 -14.22 -7.65
CA GLU A 211 -25.45 -13.86 -8.96
C GLU A 211 -24.80 -12.49 -8.86
N ILE A 212 -23.69 -12.31 -9.56
CA ILE A 212 -23.11 -10.98 -9.74
C ILE A 212 -24.12 -10.14 -10.51
N PRO A 213 -24.58 -9.01 -9.95
CA PRO A 213 -25.45 -8.10 -10.68
C PRO A 213 -24.82 -7.69 -12.00
N GLU A 214 -25.62 -7.62 -13.05
CA GLU A 214 -25.16 -7.14 -14.35
C GLU A 214 -24.55 -5.74 -14.22
N ASN A 215 -23.41 -5.52 -14.85
CA ASN A 215 -22.66 -4.27 -14.86
C ASN A 215 -22.32 -3.77 -13.43
N LEU A 216 -21.95 -4.69 -12.52
CA LEU A 216 -21.65 -4.36 -11.13
C LEU A 216 -20.51 -3.34 -11.01
N THR A 217 -19.44 -3.50 -11.78
CA THR A 217 -18.31 -2.56 -11.82
C THR A 217 -18.77 -1.15 -12.17
N GLU A 218 -19.57 -1.00 -13.23
CA GLU A 218 -20.11 0.27 -13.70
C GLU A 218 -21.06 0.89 -12.66
N LYS A 219 -21.88 0.07 -12.00
CA LYS A 219 -22.76 0.53 -10.92
C LYS A 219 -21.95 1.07 -9.74
N MET A 220 -20.87 0.39 -9.34
CA MET A 220 -19.96 0.86 -8.29
C MET A 220 -19.28 2.18 -8.67
N TYR A 221 -18.81 2.30 -9.91
CA TYR A 221 -18.24 3.56 -10.42
C TYR A 221 -19.26 4.68 -10.51
N GLY A 222 -20.48 4.38 -10.94
CA GLY A 222 -21.59 5.33 -10.96
C GLY A 222 -21.95 5.81 -9.55
N ALA A 223 -21.98 4.90 -8.58
CA ALA A 223 -22.27 5.22 -7.18
C ALA A 223 -21.26 6.22 -6.59
N ILE A 224 -19.94 5.99 -6.76
CA ILE A 224 -18.94 6.93 -6.24
C ILE A 224 -18.91 8.25 -7.01
N THR A 225 -19.26 8.25 -8.30
CA THR A 225 -19.38 9.47 -9.10
C THR A 225 -20.55 10.32 -8.59
N SER A 226 -21.72 9.71 -8.43
CA SER A 226 -22.90 10.37 -7.86
C SER A 226 -22.66 10.86 -6.43
N PHE A 227 -21.91 10.08 -5.64
CA PHE A 227 -21.48 10.49 -4.31
C PHE A 227 -20.68 11.79 -4.35
N LYS A 228 -19.61 11.85 -5.17
CA LYS A 228 -18.75 13.03 -5.28
C LYS A 228 -19.51 14.28 -5.72
N GLU A 229 -20.37 14.15 -6.74
CA GLU A 229 -21.20 15.25 -7.22
C GLU A 229 -22.06 15.83 -6.09
N LYS A 230 -22.79 14.97 -5.38
CA LYS A 230 -23.67 15.38 -4.29
C LYS A 230 -22.91 15.83 -3.03
N TYR A 231 -21.70 15.31 -2.79
CA TYR A 231 -20.86 15.68 -1.65
C TYR A 231 -20.50 17.17 -1.68
N THR A 232 -20.26 17.74 -2.87
CA THR A 232 -20.00 19.18 -3.02
C THR A 232 -21.19 20.08 -2.68
N MET A 233 -22.40 19.53 -2.53
CA MET A 233 -23.63 20.26 -2.28
C MET A 233 -24.06 20.29 -0.80
N ILE A 234 -23.33 19.60 0.08
CA ILE A 234 -23.70 19.45 1.51
C ILE A 234 -22.75 20.24 2.43
N HIS A 235 -23.21 20.54 3.65
CA HIS A 235 -22.38 21.13 4.71
C HIS A 235 -21.84 20.02 5.61
N HIS A 236 -20.52 19.86 5.68
CA HIS A 236 -19.79 18.67 6.17
C HIS A 236 -20.13 18.17 7.61
N ASN A 237 -21.31 17.56 7.83
CA ASN A 237 -21.70 16.90 9.10
C ASN A 237 -22.05 15.39 8.91
N GLN A 238 -21.94 14.60 9.99
CA GLN A 238 -22.08 13.12 9.94
C GLN A 238 -23.47 12.63 9.52
N ASN A 239 -24.54 13.34 9.91
CA ASN A 239 -25.91 12.96 9.54
C ASN A 239 -26.14 13.10 8.03
N GLN A 240 -25.52 14.09 7.39
CA GLN A 240 -25.62 14.28 5.93
C GLN A 240 -24.82 13.24 5.14
N LEU A 241 -23.66 12.79 5.64
CA LEU A 241 -22.91 11.70 5.00
C LEU A 241 -23.73 10.40 4.94
N SER A 242 -24.41 10.05 6.03
CA SER A 242 -25.27 8.86 6.07
C SER A 242 -26.47 8.97 5.11
N GLN A 243 -27.09 10.14 5.01
CA GLN A 243 -28.17 10.41 4.06
C GLN A 243 -27.68 10.33 2.61
N LEU A 244 -26.52 10.90 2.35
CA LEU A 244 -25.88 10.85 1.04
C LEU A 244 -25.58 9.40 0.63
N LEU A 245 -25.01 8.61 1.54
CA LEU A 245 -24.73 7.18 1.34
C LEU A 245 -25.98 6.38 1.00
N MET A 246 -27.13 6.66 1.63
CA MET A 246 -28.40 6.02 1.28
C MET A 246 -28.83 6.33 -0.16
N SER A 247 -28.46 7.49 -0.71
CA SER A 247 -28.83 7.92 -2.06
C SER A 247 -27.94 7.37 -3.18
N VAL A 248 -26.88 6.63 -2.84
CA VAL A 248 -25.88 6.09 -3.78
C VAL A 248 -25.69 4.57 -3.64
N LYS A 249 -26.60 3.89 -2.94
CA LYS A 249 -26.59 2.42 -2.85
C LYS A 249 -26.85 1.79 -4.22
N ILE A 250 -26.19 0.66 -4.44
CA ILE A 250 -26.30 -0.23 -5.58
C ILE A 250 -27.39 -1.27 -5.33
#